data_AF-A0A7V9NNF1-F1
#
_entry.id   AF-A0A7V9NNF1-F1
#
_cell.length_a   1.000
_cell.length_b   1.000
_cell.length_c   1.000
_cell.angle_alpha   90.00
_cell.angle_beta   90.00
_cell.angle_gamma   90.00
#
_symmetry.space_group_name_H-M   'P 1'
#
loop_
_entity.id
_entity.type
_entity.pdbx_description
1 polymer ?
#
loop_
_entity_poly.entity_id
_entity_poly.type
_entity_poly.pdbx_seq_one_letter_code
_entity_poly.pdbx_strand_id
1 'polypeptide(L)' 'MLKEIIHFAHANGFPAKTYSKLFSYLEEDFEINYLEQHAHNPKFP' A
#
# COMPACT_ATOMS: atom_id res chain seq x y z
N MET A 1 -15.66 -0.35 -16.31
CA MET A 1 -14.59 0.49 -16.88
C MET A 1 -13.24 -0.02 -16.36
N LEU A 2 -12.15 0.18 -17.10
CA LEU A 2 -10.82 -0.17 -16.61
C LEU A 2 -10.42 0.90 -15.57
N LYS A 3 -10.04 0.49 -14.36
CA LYS A 3 -9.52 1.41 -13.33
C LYS A 3 -8.05 1.67 -13.58
N GLU A 4 -7.58 2.88 -13.29
CA GLU A 4 -6.14 3.14 -13.26
C GLU A 4 -5.49 2.46 -12.05
N ILE A 5 -4.23 2.07 -12.20
CA ILE A 5 -3.50 1.32 -11.18
C ILE A 5 -2.61 2.25 -10.38
N ILE A 6 -2.73 2.19 -9.05
CA ILE A 6 -1.78 2.81 -8.12
C ILE A 6 -0.91 1.72 -7.52
N HIS A 7 0.41 1.88 -7.65
CA HIS A 7 1.40 1.09 -6.90
C HIS A 7 1.91 1.91 -5.71
N PHE A 8 1.48 1.55 -4.50
CA PHE A 8 1.81 2.25 -3.27
C PHE A 8 3.03 1.63 -2.58
N ALA A 9 3.98 2.49 -2.20
CA ALA A 9 5.07 2.17 -1.30
C ALA A 9 5.10 3.19 -0.16
N HIS A 10 5.26 2.73 1.07
CA HIS A 10 5.38 3.58 2.24
C HIS A 10 6.84 3.96 2.52
N ALA A 11 7.05 5.06 3.25
CA ALA A 11 8.36 5.44 3.80
C ALA A 11 8.70 4.58 5.04
N ASN A 12 9.32 5.09 6.10
CA ASN A 12 9.64 4.26 7.29
C ASN A 12 8.41 3.89 8.17
N GLY A 13 7.18 4.07 7.69
CA GLY A 13 5.94 3.72 8.38
C GLY A 13 5.49 2.29 8.07
N PHE A 14 5.70 1.35 8.98
CA PHE A 14 5.32 -0.05 8.84
C PHE A 14 3.87 -0.32 9.30
N PRO A 15 3.20 -1.38 8.78
CA PRO A 15 3.21 -1.90 7.41
C PRO A 15 2.22 -1.15 6.50
N ALA A 16 2.16 -1.49 5.20
CA ALA A 16 1.24 -0.85 4.25
C ALA A 16 -0.23 -0.87 4.69
N LYS A 17 -0.69 -1.92 5.38
CA LYS A 17 -2.05 -1.99 5.94
C LYS A 17 -2.41 -0.86 6.91
N THR A 18 -1.43 -0.16 7.49
CA THR A 18 -1.69 1.06 8.28
C THR A 18 -2.41 2.14 7.45
N TYR A 19 -2.26 2.10 6.12
CA TYR A 19 -2.90 3.01 5.17
C TYR A 19 -4.25 2.50 4.65
N SER A 20 -4.82 1.42 5.19
CA SER A 20 -6.12 0.89 4.69
C SER A 20 -7.25 1.93 4.70
N LYS A 21 -7.25 2.87 5.65
CA LYS A 21 -8.21 3.98 5.67
C LYS A 21 -8.01 4.95 4.50
N LEU A 22 -6.78 5.17 4.05
CA LEU A 22 -6.51 5.94 2.84
C LEU A 22 -7.01 5.18 1.60
N PHE A 23 -6.72 3.88 1.53
CA PHE A 23 -7.14 3.04 0.40
C PHE A 23 -8.66 2.97 0.25
N SER A 24 -9.42 2.93 1.35
CA SER A 24 -10.89 2.90 1.29
C SER A 24 -11.49 4.17 0.67
N TYR A 25 -10.77 5.30 0.63
CA TYR A 25 -11.25 6.51 -0.06
C TYR A 25 -10.92 6.53 -1.56
N LEU A 26 -10.08 5.61 -2.03
CA LEU A 26 -9.54 5.59 -3.40
C LEU A 26 -9.94 4.34 -4.18
N GLU A 27 -10.40 3.28 -3.50
CA GLU A 27 -10.70 1.98 -4.12
C GLU A 27 -11.88 2.01 -5.10
N GLU A 28 -12.77 3.01 -5.02
CA GLU A 28 -13.84 3.19 -6.00
C GLU A 28 -13.29 3.56 -7.39
N ASP A 29 -12.28 4.42 -7.43
CA ASP A 29 -11.70 4.97 -8.66
C ASP A 29 -10.49 4.16 -9.18
N PHE A 30 -9.70 3.59 -8.26
CA PHE A 30 -8.42 2.97 -8.58
C PHE A 30 -8.34 1.50 -8.18
N GLU A 31 -7.54 0.74 -8.93
CA GLU A 31 -7.02 -0.54 -8.44
C GLU A 31 -5.73 -0.26 -7.66
N ILE A 32 -5.70 -0.63 -6.38
CA ILE A 32 -4.58 -0.29 -5.48
C ILE A 32 -3.80 -1.55 -5.15
N ASN A 33 -2.53 -1.56 -5.54
CA ASN A 33 -1.54 -2.55 -5.15
C ASN A 33 -0.52 -1.91 -4.21
N TYR A 34 -0.04 -2.64 -3.21
CA TYR A 34 0.94 -2.11 -2.25
C TYR A 34 2.05 -3.12 -1.92
N LEU A 35 3.23 -2.59 -1.61
CA LEU A 35 4.30 -3.36 -1.00
C LEU A 35 4.13 -3.33 0.54
N GLU A 36 3.91 -4.49 1.16
CA GLU A 36 3.61 -4.58 2.60
C GLU A 36 4.72 -3.98 3.48
N GLN A 37 5.98 -4.18 3.10
CA GLN A 37 7.17 -3.67 3.77
C GLN A 37 8.27 -3.39 2.72
N HIS A 38 8.91 -2.22 2.79
CA HIS A 38 10.05 -1.87 1.94
C HIS A 38 11.37 -1.99 2.71
N ALA A 39 12.37 -2.66 2.11
CA ALA A 39 13.74 -2.82 2.65
C ALA A 39 13.84 -3.39 4.08
N HIS A 40 12.81 -4.12 4.54
CA HIS A 40 12.83 -4.81 5.83
C HIS A 40 13.70 -6.06 5.75
N ASN A 41 14.51 -6.30 6.78
CA ASN A 41 15.25 -7.53 6.92
C ASN A 41 14.42 -8.53 7.74
N PRO A 42 13.94 -9.65 7.17
CA PRO A 42 13.08 -10.60 7.88
C PRO A 42 13.71 -11.24 9.13
N LYS A 43 15.04 -11.13 9.30
CA LYS A 43 15.75 -11.62 10.48
C LYS A 43 15.65 -10.66 11.67
N PHE A 44 15.20 -9.42 11.45
CA PHE A 44 15.08 -8.37 12.46
C PHE A 44 13.67 -7.75 12.42
N PRO A 45 12.66 -8.48 12.93
CA PRO A 45 11.26 -8.03 12.94
C PRO A 45 11.03 -6.81 13.84
#